data_AF-A0A1E1K9S8-F1
#
_entry.id   AF-A0A1E1K9S8-F1
#
_cell.length_a   1.000
_cell.length_b   1.000
_cell.length_c   1.000
_cell.angle_alpha   90.00
_cell.angle_beta   90.00
_cell.angle_gamma   90.00
#
_symmetry.space_group_name_H-M   'P 1'
#
loop_
_entity.id
_entity.type
_entity.pdbx_description
1 polymer ?
#
loop_
_entity_poly.entity_id
_entity_poly.type
_entity_poly.pdbx_seq_one_letter_code
_entity_poly.pdbx_strand_id
1 'polypeptide(L)'
;MTVENFDIERSDQEMIHRTLVASISFWLTIIRLLQIALSFTVLFCTGFTAHILLGDWFHTFGLSFVTFIVAMLFMTYVFVGPQRFRKVYQYKVHIAMEIFVTCLWIATVALLSWECQTWDAASDIVGDFLSSELAAMAEALPNQDMGILSLQAATALASINCVFWAFTLFMCKCNPRFLEPEDCGIPT
;
A
#
# COMPACT_ATOMS: atom_id res chain seq x y z
N MET A 1 34.14 24.09 34.85
CA MET A 1 34.33 24.01 33.39
C MET A 1 33.89 22.68 32.78
N THR A 2 33.84 21.55 33.50
CA THR A 2 33.38 20.26 32.93
C THR A 2 31.85 20.08 32.91
N VAL A 3 31.12 20.77 33.79
CA VAL A 3 29.65 20.65 33.90
C VAL A 3 28.92 21.38 32.77
N GLU A 4 29.38 22.59 32.40
CA GLU A 4 28.78 23.37 31.30
C GLU A 4 28.91 22.66 29.93
N ASN A 5 30.03 21.97 29.68
CA ASN A 5 30.19 21.21 28.44
C ASN A 5 29.22 20.01 28.35
N PHE A 6 28.85 19.41 29.49
CA PHE A 6 27.93 18.27 29.53
C PHE A 6 26.48 18.70 29.26
N ASP A 7 26.07 19.88 29.75
CA ASP A 7 24.73 20.42 29.50
C ASP A 7 24.55 20.89 28.05
N ILE A 8 25.60 21.42 27.42
CA ILE A 8 25.59 21.80 25.99
C ILE A 8 25.50 20.55 25.11
N GLU A 9 26.30 19.51 25.38
CA GLU A 9 26.29 18.27 24.59
C GLU A 9 24.96 17.52 24.70
N ARG A 10 24.33 17.55 25.89
CA ARG A 10 22.98 17.01 26.10
C ARG A 10 21.91 17.82 25.36
N SER A 11 21.97 19.15 25.41
CA SER A 11 21.06 20.04 24.69
C SER A 11 21.12 19.81 23.17
N ASP A 12 22.32 19.67 22.62
CA ASP A 12 22.52 19.42 21.19
C ASP A 12 22.00 18.03 20.79
N GLN A 13 22.21 17.00 21.60
CA GLN A 13 21.64 15.68 21.34
C GLN A 13 20.10 15.67 21.39
N GLU A 14 19.49 16.39 22.33
CA GLU A 14 18.03 16.53 22.38
C GLU A 14 17.47 17.29 21.18
N MET A 15 18.16 18.33 20.70
CA MET A 15 17.76 19.11 19.52
C MET A 15 17.86 18.28 18.23
N ILE A 16 18.97 17.55 18.04
CA ILE A 16 19.16 16.63 16.91
C ILE A 16 18.08 15.55 16.92
N HIS A 17 17.80 14.97 18.10
CA HIS A 17 16.78 13.94 18.25
C HIS A 17 15.38 14.45 17.87
N ARG A 18 14.96 15.62 18.37
CA ARG A 18 13.66 16.22 18.04
C ARG A 18 13.53 16.53 16.54
N THR A 19 14.60 17.01 15.92
CA THR A 19 14.62 17.33 14.48
C THR A 19 14.51 16.07 13.63
N LEU A 20 15.22 15.00 14.02
CA LEU A 20 15.14 13.70 13.35
C LEU A 20 13.74 13.10 13.49
N VAL A 21 13.15 13.18 14.68
CA VAL A 21 11.78 12.73 14.97
C VAL A 21 10.78 13.48 14.08
N ALA A 22 10.82 14.81 14.03
CA ALA A 22 9.93 15.60 13.18
C ALA A 22 10.08 15.27 11.69
N SER A 23 11.31 15.09 11.21
CA SER A 23 11.61 14.73 9.81
C SER A 23 11.01 13.37 9.44
N ILE A 24 11.17 12.35 10.28
CA ILE A 24 10.63 11.00 10.02
C ILE A 24 9.10 11.03 9.95
N SER A 25 8.42 11.76 10.85
CA SER A 25 6.96 11.90 10.82
C SER A 25 6.45 12.57 9.53
N PHE A 26 7.19 13.55 9.03
CA PHE A 26 6.88 14.20 7.76
C PHE A 26 7.00 13.23 6.57
N TRP A 27 8.11 12.50 6.48
CA TRP A 27 8.31 11.49 5.42
C TRP A 27 7.29 10.37 5.47
N LEU A 28 6.93 9.88 6.66
CA LEU A 28 5.87 8.89 6.82
C LEU A 28 4.54 9.41 6.30
N THR A 29 4.20 10.67 6.56
CA THR A 29 2.96 11.28 6.05
C THR A 29 2.94 11.31 4.52
N ILE A 30 4.05 11.68 3.87
CA ILE A 30 4.17 11.67 2.41
C ILE A 30 3.98 10.24 1.86
N ILE A 31 4.66 9.25 2.44
CA ILE A 31 4.54 7.86 2.01
C ILE A 31 3.10 7.36 2.14
N ARG A 32 2.40 7.74 3.21
CA ARG A 32 0.99 7.39 3.41
C ARG A 32 0.07 8.00 2.35
N LEU A 33 0.29 9.25 1.95
CA LEU A 33 -0.44 9.88 0.86
C LEU A 33 -0.16 9.18 -0.49
N LEU A 34 1.10 8.81 -0.74
CA LEU A 34 1.46 8.03 -1.92
C LEU A 34 0.81 6.64 -1.91
N GLN A 35 0.74 5.97 -0.76
CA GLN A 35 0.04 4.69 -0.62
C GLN A 35 -1.44 4.82 -1.00
N ILE A 36 -2.12 5.90 -0.57
CA ILE A 36 -3.53 6.15 -0.95
C ILE A 36 -3.65 6.38 -2.46
N ALA A 37 -2.80 7.24 -3.03
CA ALA A 37 -2.82 7.53 -4.46
C ALA A 37 -2.57 6.26 -5.30
N LEU A 38 -1.57 5.45 -4.94
CA LEU A 38 -1.29 4.18 -5.59
C LEU A 38 -2.44 3.19 -5.45
N SER A 39 -3.04 3.10 -4.26
CA SER A 39 -4.19 2.21 -4.02
C SER A 39 -5.36 2.58 -4.92
N PHE A 40 -5.62 3.88 -5.11
CA PHE A 40 -6.66 4.37 -6.00
C PHE A 40 -6.34 4.08 -7.47
N THR A 41 -5.10 4.29 -7.91
CA THR A 41 -4.68 3.99 -9.28
C THR A 41 -4.78 2.49 -9.58
N VAL A 42 -4.36 1.63 -8.65
CA VAL A 42 -4.52 0.16 -8.80
C VAL A 42 -5.99 -0.20 -8.95
N LEU A 43 -6.87 0.35 -8.12
CA LEU A 43 -8.31 0.11 -8.20
C LEU A 43 -8.88 0.55 -9.57
N PHE A 44 -8.45 1.71 -10.07
CA PHE A 44 -8.88 2.20 -11.37
C PHE A 44 -8.40 1.28 -12.51
N CYS A 45 -7.14 0.86 -12.49
CA CYS A 45 -6.59 -0.06 -13.48
C CYS A 45 -7.26 -1.43 -13.44
N THR A 46 -7.48 -2.01 -12.25
CA THR A 46 -8.17 -3.32 -12.13
C THR A 46 -9.62 -3.23 -12.53
N GLY A 47 -10.32 -2.13 -12.20
CA GLY A 47 -11.68 -1.88 -12.68
C GLY A 47 -11.78 -1.68 -14.19
N PHE A 48 -10.82 -0.97 -14.79
CA PHE A 48 -10.75 -0.80 -16.24
C PHE A 48 -10.50 -2.13 -16.96
N THR A 49 -9.55 -2.93 -16.47
CA THR A 49 -9.26 -4.27 -16.99
C THR A 49 -10.49 -5.18 -16.90
N ALA A 50 -11.17 -5.21 -15.75
CA ALA A 50 -12.36 -6.03 -15.56
C ALA A 50 -13.54 -5.61 -16.46
N HIS A 51 -13.66 -4.32 -16.77
CA HIS A 51 -14.65 -3.82 -17.73
C HIS A 51 -14.37 -4.29 -19.16
N ILE A 52 -13.10 -4.26 -19.60
CA ILE A 52 -12.70 -4.66 -20.96
C ILE A 52 -12.75 -6.17 -21.15
N LEU A 53 -12.15 -6.93 -20.23
CA LEU A 53 -11.98 -8.38 -20.39
C LEU A 53 -13.25 -9.17 -20.05
N LEU A 54 -14.33 -8.48 -19.64
CA LEU A 54 -15.59 -9.08 -19.17
C LEU A 54 -15.36 -10.18 -18.12
N GLY A 55 -14.24 -10.09 -17.39
CA GLY A 55 -13.81 -11.11 -16.45
C GLY A 55 -14.77 -11.21 -15.27
N ASP A 56 -14.82 -12.39 -14.64
CA ASP A 56 -15.59 -12.58 -13.42
C ASP A 56 -15.04 -11.67 -12.32
N TRP A 57 -15.75 -10.56 -12.10
CA TRP A 57 -15.32 -9.42 -11.28
C TRP A 57 -14.92 -9.83 -9.86
N PHE A 58 -15.53 -10.89 -9.34
CA PHE A 58 -15.47 -11.21 -7.92
C PHE A 58 -14.24 -12.01 -7.52
N HIS A 59 -13.82 -12.98 -8.33
CA HIS A 59 -12.78 -13.92 -7.92
C HIS A 59 -11.38 -13.31 -7.96
N THR A 60 -11.13 -12.46 -8.94
CA THR A 60 -9.80 -11.97 -9.25
C THR A 60 -9.63 -10.50 -8.85
N PHE A 61 -10.53 -9.64 -9.32
CA PHE A 61 -10.43 -8.20 -9.16
C PHE A 61 -11.06 -7.72 -7.85
N GLY A 62 -12.00 -8.48 -7.29
CA GLY A 62 -12.69 -8.17 -6.04
C GLY A 62 -11.76 -8.01 -4.84
N LEU A 63 -10.65 -8.77 -4.78
CA LEU A 63 -9.68 -8.61 -3.69
C LEU A 63 -9.01 -7.23 -3.72
N SER A 64 -8.70 -6.69 -4.91
CA SER A 64 -8.11 -5.35 -5.02
C SER A 64 -9.02 -4.25 -4.46
N PHE A 65 -10.35 -4.40 -4.66
CA PHE A 65 -11.36 -3.53 -4.10
C PHE A 65 -11.49 -3.66 -2.58
N VAL A 66 -11.55 -4.88 -2.05
CA VAL A 66 -11.58 -5.12 -0.60
C VAL A 66 -10.32 -4.56 0.06
N THR A 67 -9.14 -4.84 -0.50
CA THR A 67 -7.85 -4.33 -0.02
C THR A 67 -7.82 -2.81 -0.01
N PHE A 68 -8.35 -2.15 -1.05
CA PHE A 68 -8.50 -0.70 -1.09
C PHE A 68 -9.39 -0.16 0.04
N ILE A 69 -10.57 -0.76 0.27
CA ILE A 69 -11.48 -0.32 1.35
C ILE A 69 -10.80 -0.45 2.71
N VAL A 70 -10.17 -1.60 2.99
CA VAL A 70 -9.48 -1.82 4.26
C VAL A 70 -8.32 -0.83 4.43
N ALA A 71 -7.55 -0.57 3.37
CA ALA A 71 -6.49 0.43 3.40
C ALA A 71 -7.04 1.84 3.70
N MET A 72 -8.18 2.24 3.12
CA MET A 72 -8.81 3.53 3.38
C MET A 72 -9.35 3.65 4.81
N LEU A 73 -9.97 2.59 5.34
CA LEU A 73 -10.42 2.55 6.74
C LEU A 73 -9.23 2.68 7.69
N PHE A 74 -8.15 1.96 7.41
CA PHE A 74 -6.95 2.04 8.22
C PHE A 74 -6.26 3.42 8.11
N MET A 75 -6.16 4.01 6.92
CA MET A 75 -5.65 5.38 6.74
C MET A 75 -6.49 6.39 7.52
N THR A 76 -7.81 6.24 7.52
CA THR A 76 -8.71 7.07 8.32
C THR A 76 -8.39 6.92 9.82
N TYR A 77 -8.17 5.69 10.31
CA TYR A 77 -7.74 5.44 11.67
C TYR A 77 -6.40 6.12 12.00
N VAL A 78 -5.41 6.06 11.10
CA VAL A 78 -4.08 6.65 11.30
C VAL A 78 -4.11 8.19 11.30
N PHE A 79 -4.87 8.82 10.40
CA PHE A 79 -4.93 10.28 10.33
C PHE A 79 -5.88 10.90 11.35
N VAL A 80 -7.07 10.32 11.54
CA VAL A 80 -8.11 10.89 12.40
C VAL A 80 -7.95 10.46 13.86
N GLY A 81 -7.50 9.22 14.11
CA GLY A 81 -7.36 8.66 15.45
C GLY A 81 -6.54 9.53 16.40
N PRO A 82 -5.29 9.88 16.08
CA PRO A 82 -4.44 10.72 16.92
C PRO A 82 -4.99 12.13 17.15
N GLN A 83 -5.71 12.70 16.18
CA GLN A 83 -6.23 14.06 16.25
C GLN A 83 -7.51 14.15 17.08
N ARG A 84 -8.44 13.21 16.91
CA ARG A 84 -9.80 13.30 17.46
C ARG A 84 -10.08 12.34 18.59
N PHE A 85 -9.41 11.19 18.64
CA PHE A 85 -9.67 10.11 19.59
C PHE A 85 -8.38 9.54 20.19
N ARG A 86 -7.57 10.40 20.83
CA ARG A 86 -6.29 9.99 21.45
C ARG A 86 -6.39 8.79 22.39
N LYS A 87 -7.51 8.65 23.12
CA LYS A 87 -7.75 7.53 24.04
C LYS A 87 -8.07 6.20 23.34
N VAL A 88 -8.58 6.26 22.10
CA VAL A 88 -8.94 5.07 21.30
C VAL A 88 -7.76 4.63 20.44
N TYR A 89 -6.84 5.54 20.14
CA TYR A 89 -5.64 5.22 19.38
C TYR A 89 -4.71 4.33 20.19
N GLN A 90 -4.58 3.06 19.76
CA GLN A 90 -3.70 2.08 20.38
C GLN A 90 -2.60 1.67 19.40
N TYR A 91 -1.35 1.81 19.83
CA TYR A 91 -0.17 1.43 19.03
C TYR A 91 -0.21 -0.04 18.60
N LYS A 92 -0.58 -0.95 19.50
CA LYS A 92 -0.68 -2.39 19.19
C LYS A 92 -1.69 -2.67 18.07
N VAL A 93 -2.82 -1.97 18.09
CA VAL A 93 -3.87 -2.09 17.06
C VAL A 93 -3.39 -1.49 15.74
N HIS A 94 -2.66 -0.36 15.76
CA HIS A 94 -2.04 0.19 14.56
C HIS A 94 -1.13 -0.84 13.88
N ILE A 95 -0.19 -1.42 14.61
CA ILE A 95 0.74 -2.41 14.06
C ILE A 95 0.00 -3.66 13.55
N ALA A 96 -1.01 -4.14 14.28
CA ALA A 96 -1.82 -5.27 13.83
C ALA A 96 -2.56 -4.99 12.51
N MET A 97 -3.16 -3.79 12.38
CA MET A 97 -3.82 -3.39 11.14
C MET A 97 -2.83 -3.16 10.00
N GLU A 98 -1.64 -2.62 10.28
CA GLU A 98 -0.58 -2.47 9.28
C GLU A 98 -0.15 -3.82 8.70
N ILE A 99 0.08 -4.82 9.57
CA ILE A 99 0.40 -6.19 9.15
C ILE A 99 -0.73 -6.76 8.29
N PHE A 100 -1.98 -6.61 8.74
CA PHE A 100 -3.14 -7.12 8.03
C PHE A 100 -3.27 -6.51 6.63
N VAL A 101 -3.15 -5.18 6.50
CA VAL A 101 -3.19 -4.48 5.21
C VAL A 101 -2.02 -4.90 4.33
N THR A 102 -0.82 -5.08 4.90
CA THR A 102 0.34 -5.57 4.15
C THR A 102 0.09 -6.97 3.59
N CYS A 103 -0.47 -7.89 4.38
CA CYS A 103 -0.84 -9.23 3.90
C CYS A 103 -1.88 -9.19 2.78
N LEU A 104 -2.87 -8.29 2.87
CA LEU A 104 -3.85 -8.08 1.80
C LEU A 104 -3.19 -7.58 0.52
N TRP A 105 -2.23 -6.64 0.60
CA TRP A 105 -1.48 -6.19 -0.57
C TRP A 105 -0.62 -7.29 -1.19
N ILE A 106 0.02 -8.14 -0.38
CA ILE A 106 0.75 -9.32 -0.88
C ILE A 106 -0.21 -10.25 -1.64
N ALA A 107 -1.38 -10.54 -1.07
CA ALA A 107 -2.38 -11.38 -1.71
C ALA A 107 -2.92 -10.75 -3.01
N THR A 108 -3.19 -9.44 -3.03
CA THR A 108 -3.59 -8.70 -4.23
C THR A 108 -2.51 -8.81 -5.31
N VAL A 109 -1.24 -8.60 -4.97
CA VAL A 109 -0.12 -8.72 -5.92
C VAL A 109 -0.03 -10.15 -6.47
N ALA A 110 -0.15 -11.16 -5.62
CA ALA A 110 -0.11 -12.56 -6.03
C ALA A 110 -1.24 -12.90 -7.02
N LEU A 111 -2.47 -12.47 -6.76
CA LEU A 111 -3.60 -12.70 -7.66
C LEU A 111 -3.45 -11.94 -8.98
N LEU A 112 -3.04 -10.67 -8.96
CA LEU A 112 -2.84 -9.92 -10.20
C LEU A 112 -1.69 -10.51 -11.03
N SER A 113 -0.64 -11.01 -10.38
CA SER A 113 0.48 -11.68 -11.05
C SER A 113 0.05 -12.99 -11.69
N TRP A 114 -0.79 -13.77 -11.01
CA TRP A 114 -1.37 -15.00 -11.54
C TRP A 114 -2.19 -14.75 -12.81
N GLU A 115 -2.99 -13.69 -12.83
CA GLU A 115 -3.75 -13.30 -14.02
C GLU A 115 -2.85 -12.88 -15.16
N CYS A 116 -1.83 -12.04 -14.91
CA CYS A 116 -0.86 -11.68 -15.94
C CYS A 116 -0.25 -12.94 -16.58
N GLN A 117 0.18 -13.90 -15.76
CA GLN A 117 0.76 -15.16 -16.27
C GLN A 117 -0.24 -15.98 -17.08
N THR A 118 -1.51 -16.00 -16.67
CA THR A 118 -2.57 -16.72 -17.38
C THR A 118 -2.83 -16.09 -18.76
N TRP A 119 -2.82 -14.76 -18.85
CA TRP A 119 -2.96 -14.04 -20.11
C TRP A 119 -1.74 -14.22 -21.02
N ASP A 120 -0.53 -14.12 -20.48
CA ASP A 120 0.71 -14.34 -21.25
C ASP A 120 0.74 -15.78 -21.83
N ALA A 121 0.42 -16.79 -21.02
CA ALA A 121 0.36 -18.18 -21.48
C ALA A 121 -0.74 -18.41 -22.54
N ALA A 122 -1.87 -17.73 -22.44
CA ALA A 122 -2.93 -17.79 -23.44
C ALA A 122 -2.49 -17.16 -24.77
N SER A 123 -1.75 -16.03 -24.73
CA SER A 123 -1.22 -15.40 -25.94
C SER A 123 -0.19 -16.28 -26.67
N ASP A 124 0.67 -16.98 -25.94
CA ASP A 124 1.69 -17.85 -26.53
C ASP A 124 1.06 -19.05 -27.27
N ILE A 125 0.03 -19.68 -26.68
CA ILE A 125 -0.66 -20.84 -27.29
C ILE A 125 -1.44 -20.41 -28.55
N VAL A 126 -2.05 -19.23 -28.54
CA VAL A 126 -2.75 -18.67 -29.71
C VAL A 126 -1.78 -18.43 -30.86
N GLY A 127 -0.56 -17.95 -30.58
CA GLY A 127 0.48 -17.70 -31.58
C GLY A 127 1.03 -18.98 -32.24
N ASP A 128 1.14 -20.08 -31.49
CA ASP A 128 1.77 -21.31 -31.97
C ASP A 128 0.80 -22.30 -32.63
N PHE A 129 -0.51 -22.26 -32.31
CA PHE A 129 -1.45 -23.32 -32.73
C PHE A 129 -2.65 -22.87 -33.57
N LEU A 130 -2.93 -21.57 -33.71
CA LEU A 130 -4.13 -21.11 -34.43
C LEU A 130 -3.83 -20.63 -35.86
N SER A 131 -4.59 -21.17 -36.82
CA SER A 131 -4.71 -20.58 -38.15
C SER A 131 -5.21 -19.14 -38.04
N SER A 132 -4.78 -18.25 -38.94
CA SER A 132 -5.05 -16.80 -38.89
C SER A 132 -6.54 -16.41 -38.69
N GLU A 133 -7.48 -17.26 -39.10
CA GLU A 133 -8.93 -17.06 -38.86
C GLU A 133 -9.36 -17.26 -37.39
N LEU A 134 -8.75 -18.18 -36.65
CA LEU A 134 -9.12 -18.42 -35.24
C LEU A 134 -8.40 -17.45 -34.29
N ALA A 135 -7.19 -17.00 -34.67
CA ALA A 135 -6.50 -15.90 -34.01
C ALA A 135 -7.33 -14.59 -34.09
N ALA A 136 -7.92 -14.31 -35.26
CA ALA A 136 -8.83 -13.17 -35.43
C ALA A 136 -10.14 -13.28 -34.61
N MET A 137 -10.57 -14.50 -34.24
CA MET A 137 -11.69 -14.71 -33.30
C MET A 137 -11.27 -14.60 -31.83
N ALA A 138 -10.01 -14.93 -31.49
CA ALA A 138 -9.47 -14.69 -30.15
C ALA A 138 -9.21 -13.20 -29.89
N GLU A 139 -8.86 -12.44 -30.94
CA GLU A 139 -8.67 -10.98 -30.94
C GLU A 139 -10.00 -10.20 -31.03
N ALA A 140 -11.15 -10.90 -31.00
CA ALA A 140 -12.47 -10.32 -31.23
C ALA A 140 -12.96 -9.37 -30.10
N LEU A 141 -12.26 -9.31 -28.95
CA LEU A 141 -12.57 -8.34 -27.90
C LEU A 141 -11.92 -6.99 -28.22
N PRO A 142 -12.71 -5.92 -28.48
CA PRO A 142 -12.16 -4.61 -28.73
C PRO A 142 -11.37 -4.12 -27.51
N ASN A 143 -10.14 -3.67 -27.74
CA ASN A 143 -9.21 -3.12 -26.73
C ASN A 143 -8.62 -4.14 -25.72
N GLN A 144 -8.61 -5.43 -26.03
CA GLN A 144 -8.02 -6.47 -25.16
C GLN A 144 -6.57 -6.15 -24.74
N ASP A 145 -5.72 -5.70 -25.67
CA ASP A 145 -4.32 -5.33 -25.39
C ASP A 145 -4.21 -4.22 -24.34
N MET A 146 -5.09 -3.23 -24.39
CA MET A 146 -5.14 -2.15 -23.42
C MET A 146 -5.57 -2.65 -22.04
N GLY A 147 -6.45 -3.66 -21.99
CA GLY A 147 -6.84 -4.34 -20.76
C GLY A 147 -5.68 -5.10 -20.11
N ILE A 148 -4.89 -5.81 -20.92
CA ILE A 148 -3.69 -6.56 -20.47
C ILE A 148 -2.60 -5.60 -19.99
N LEU A 149 -2.30 -4.54 -20.74
CA LEU A 149 -1.33 -3.51 -20.34
C LEU A 149 -1.75 -2.82 -19.03
N SER A 150 -3.04 -2.51 -18.89
CA SER A 150 -3.60 -1.98 -17.63
C SER A 150 -3.43 -2.95 -16.46
N LEU A 151 -3.60 -4.25 -16.69
CA LEU A 151 -3.41 -5.28 -15.67
C LEU A 151 -1.95 -5.38 -15.23
N GLN A 152 -1.01 -5.42 -16.18
CA GLN A 152 0.43 -5.42 -15.89
C GLN A 152 0.85 -4.15 -15.12
N ALA A 153 0.33 -2.99 -15.53
CA ALA A 153 0.53 -1.73 -14.81
C ALA A 153 -0.03 -1.79 -13.38
N ALA A 154 -1.24 -2.34 -13.20
CA ALA A 154 -1.84 -2.54 -11.88
C ALA A 154 -0.97 -3.44 -10.99
N THR A 155 -0.45 -4.55 -11.52
CA THR A 155 0.45 -5.46 -10.79
C THR A 155 1.73 -4.75 -10.36
N ALA A 156 2.36 -3.97 -11.24
CA ALA A 156 3.56 -3.21 -10.94
C ALA A 156 3.31 -2.16 -9.85
N LEU A 157 2.23 -1.38 -9.97
CA LEU A 157 1.84 -0.36 -8.99
C LEU A 157 1.46 -0.98 -7.63
N ALA A 158 0.74 -2.11 -7.64
CA ALA A 158 0.40 -2.86 -6.44
C ALA A 158 1.66 -3.38 -5.73
N SER A 159 2.66 -3.84 -6.50
CA SER A 159 3.95 -4.29 -5.96
C SER A 159 4.71 -3.15 -5.28
N ILE A 160 4.78 -1.98 -5.92
CA ILE A 160 5.39 -0.78 -5.33
C ILE A 160 4.65 -0.38 -4.05
N ASN A 161 3.31 -0.38 -4.08
CA ASN A 161 2.50 -0.04 -2.93
C ASN A 161 2.73 -1.03 -1.77
N CYS A 162 2.83 -2.33 -2.07
CA CYS A 162 3.15 -3.38 -1.11
C CYS A 162 4.51 -3.13 -0.43
N VAL A 163 5.52 -2.69 -1.19
CA VAL A 163 6.83 -2.32 -0.64
C VAL A 163 6.71 -1.13 0.31
N PHE A 164 5.92 -0.11 -0.05
CA PHE A 164 5.66 1.00 0.87
C PHE A 164 4.98 0.54 2.15
N TRP A 165 4.00 -0.37 2.10
CA TRP A 165 3.36 -0.94 3.29
C TRP A 165 4.34 -1.69 4.19
N ALA A 166 5.22 -2.50 3.60
CA ALA A 166 6.28 -3.17 4.35
C ALA A 166 7.27 -2.18 4.97
N PHE A 167 7.60 -1.10 4.26
CA PHE A 167 8.48 -0.05 4.75
C PHE A 167 7.85 0.73 5.91
N THR A 168 6.58 1.14 5.81
CA THR A 168 5.88 1.84 6.88
C THR A 168 5.74 0.95 8.12
N LEU A 169 5.45 -0.34 7.95
CA LEU A 169 5.45 -1.33 9.03
C LEU A 169 6.82 -1.41 9.74
N PHE A 170 7.91 -1.48 8.97
CA PHE A 170 9.26 -1.52 9.52
C PHE A 170 9.56 -0.26 10.34
N MET A 171 9.29 0.91 9.78
CA MET A 171 9.51 2.20 10.45
C MET A 171 8.70 2.34 11.73
N CYS A 172 7.41 1.96 11.72
CA CYS A 172 6.55 2.01 12.90
C CYS A 172 7.03 1.06 14.00
N LYS A 173 7.48 -0.15 13.64
CA LYS A 173 7.99 -1.13 14.61
C LYS A 173 9.32 -0.71 15.24
N CYS A 174 10.22 -0.13 14.44
CA CYS A 174 11.55 0.30 14.90
C CYS A 174 11.50 1.54 15.79
N ASN A 175 10.41 2.31 15.79
CA ASN A 175 10.31 3.49 16.63
C ASN A 175 8.90 3.66 17.25
N PRO A 176 8.59 2.92 18.34
CA PRO A 176 7.26 2.94 18.97
C PRO A 176 6.89 4.29 19.62
N ARG A 177 7.88 5.12 19.98
CA ARG A 177 7.67 6.41 20.66
C ARG A 177 6.99 7.48 19.78
N PHE A 178 6.89 7.25 18.47
CA PHE A 178 6.11 8.12 17.57
C PHE A 178 4.60 8.01 17.77
N LEU A 179 4.13 6.90 18.32
CA LEU A 179 2.72 6.56 18.39
C LEU A 179 2.17 6.56 19.81
N GLU A 180 3.04 6.71 20.81
CA GLU A 180 2.62 7.07 22.16
C GLU A 180 2.42 8.58 22.20
N PRO A 181 1.18 9.09 22.35
CA PRO A 181 1.02 10.48 22.76
C PRO A 181 1.79 10.59 24.09
N GLU A 182 2.72 11.55 24.17
CA GLU A 182 3.37 11.89 25.45
C GLU A 182 2.30 11.84 26.54
N ASP A 183 2.53 11.02 27.56
CA ASP A 183 1.79 11.08 28.80
C ASP A 183 1.87 12.53 29.27
N CYS A 184 0.86 13.33 28.88
CA CYS A 184 0.51 14.55 29.56
C CYS A 184 0.28 14.07 30.98
N GLY A 185 1.25 14.33 31.88
CA GLY A 185 1.31 13.81 33.23
C GLY A 185 0.07 14.12 34.05
N ILE A 186 -1.00 13.37 33.78
CA ILE A 186 -2.19 13.30 34.60
C ILE A 186 -1.86 12.16 35.57
N PRO A 187 -1.54 12.48 36.84
CA PRO A 187 -1.42 11.45 37.85
C PRO A 187 -2.78 10.75 37.93
N THR A 188 -2.76 9.42 37.81
CA THR A 188 -3.89 8.57 38.20
C THR A 188 -4.13 8.65 39.70
#